data_AF-A0A7S1FVX5-F1
#
_entry.id   AF-A0A7S1FVX5-F1
#
_cell.length_a   1.000
_cell.length_b   1.000
_cell.length_c   1.000
_cell.angle_alpha   90.00
_cell.angle_beta   90.00
_cell.angle_gamma   90.00
#
_symmetry.space_group_name_H-M   'P 1'
#
loop_
_entity.id
_entity.type
_entity.pdbx_description
1 polymer ?
#
loop_
_entity_poly.entity_id
_entity_poly.type
_entity_poly.pdbx_seq_one_letter_code
_entity_poly.pdbx_strand_id
1 'polypeptide(L)'
;AQQAPAAGPLWIRSAPVPRTVPPCDRCGAPRAFEFQIMPQMLHALGVGRLRASDDADAKRKGALAELAGAADRVRRDAARSEGEGKEEAERLAEATAAMARNAVMEDDGDAMDWGTLAVYTCTESCDGEAKARRGVGLGAYVEEFAWRQPPL
;
A
#
# COMPACT_ATOMS: atom_id res chain seq x y z
N ALA A 1 -8.38 26.59 -31.53
CA ALA A 1 -7.05 27.22 -31.37
C ALA A 1 -6.58 26.98 -29.94
N GLN A 2 -5.29 26.63 -29.80
CA GLN A 2 -4.52 26.44 -28.55
C GLN A 2 -4.86 25.18 -27.73
N GLN A 3 -4.30 24.03 -28.16
CA GLN A 3 -3.96 22.97 -27.21
C GLN A 3 -2.86 23.54 -26.31
N ALA A 4 -3.19 23.81 -25.05
CA ALA A 4 -2.19 24.10 -24.03
C ALA A 4 -1.16 22.95 -24.03
N PRO A 5 0.15 23.23 -23.82
CA PRO A 5 1.11 22.16 -23.65
C PRO A 5 0.60 21.26 -22.52
N ALA A 6 0.53 19.95 -22.75
CA ALA A 6 0.08 19.00 -21.74
C ALA A 6 0.99 19.13 -20.51
N ALA A 7 0.52 19.84 -19.49
CA ALA A 7 1.26 20.03 -18.26
C ALA A 7 1.41 18.66 -17.61
N GLY A 8 2.64 18.15 -17.52
CA GLY A 8 2.90 16.84 -16.93
C GLY A 8 2.63 16.80 -15.42
N PRO A 9 2.60 15.59 -14.83
CA PRO A 9 2.46 15.44 -13.39
C PRO A 9 3.60 16.12 -12.62
N LEU A 10 3.28 16.60 -11.41
CA LEU A 10 4.28 17.14 -10.48
C LEU A 10 4.86 16.01 -9.63
N TRP A 11 6.15 15.75 -9.75
CA TRP A 11 6.80 14.70 -8.98
C TRP A 11 7.36 15.24 -7.67
N ILE A 12 7.11 14.56 -6.55
CA ILE A 12 7.68 14.93 -5.25
C ILE A 12 9.19 14.62 -5.16
N ARG A 13 9.70 13.79 -6.09
CA ARG A 13 11.11 13.37 -6.19
C ARG A 13 11.49 13.10 -7.63
N SER A 14 12.75 13.30 -7.97
CA SER A 14 13.25 13.15 -9.35
C SER A 14 13.22 11.71 -9.87
N ALA A 15 13.18 10.70 -8.98
CA ALA A 15 13.07 9.29 -9.35
C ALA A 15 12.49 8.42 -8.22
N PRO A 16 11.76 7.32 -8.54
CA PRO A 16 11.44 6.86 -9.88
C PRO A 16 10.24 7.63 -10.45
N VAL A 17 10.33 7.92 -11.74
CA VAL A 17 9.28 8.52 -12.59
C VAL A 17 9.19 7.68 -13.87
N PRO A 18 8.02 7.60 -14.53
CA PRO A 18 7.87 6.79 -15.73
C PRO A 18 8.76 7.36 -16.83
N ARG A 19 9.66 6.53 -17.38
CA ARG A 19 10.50 6.92 -18.53
C ARG A 19 9.69 6.98 -19.82
N THR A 20 8.73 6.07 -19.95
CA THR A 20 7.84 5.93 -21.11
C THR A 20 6.46 5.50 -20.61
N VAL A 21 5.42 6.13 -21.14
CA VAL A 21 4.02 5.72 -20.91
C VAL A 21 3.63 4.78 -22.05
N PRO A 22 3.12 3.57 -21.77
CA PRO A 22 2.74 2.65 -22.83
C PRO A 22 1.56 3.20 -23.65
N PRO A 23 1.49 2.92 -24.96
CA PRO A 23 0.34 3.27 -25.79
C PRO A 23 -0.90 2.50 -25.32
N CYS A 24 -2.08 3.03 -25.66
CA CYS A 24 -3.36 2.42 -25.34
C CYS A 24 -3.42 0.97 -25.81
N ASP A 25 -3.72 0.04 -24.89
CA ASP A 25 -3.79 -1.40 -25.20
C ASP A 25 -4.99 -1.77 -26.09
N ARG A 26 -5.86 -0.79 -26.40
CA ARG A 26 -7.06 -0.97 -27.22
C ARG A 26 -6.84 -0.51 -28.66
N CYS A 27 -6.46 0.75 -28.86
CA CYS A 27 -6.31 1.35 -30.18
C CYS A 27 -4.86 1.63 -30.58
N GLY A 28 -3.90 1.45 -29.66
CA GLY A 28 -2.49 1.78 -29.89
C GLY A 28 -2.18 3.28 -29.89
N ALA A 29 -3.19 4.15 -29.72
CA ALA A 29 -2.97 5.59 -29.62
C ALA A 29 -2.13 5.95 -28.39
N PRO A 30 -1.39 7.06 -28.41
CA PRO A 30 -0.65 7.51 -27.24
C PRO A 30 -1.59 7.82 -26.07
N ARG A 31 -1.05 7.76 -24.86
CA ARG A 31 -1.74 8.26 -23.66
C ARG A 31 -1.16 9.63 -23.29
N ALA A 32 -2.04 10.55 -22.90
CA ALA A 32 -1.69 11.86 -22.36
C ALA A 32 -1.93 11.90 -20.86
N PHE A 33 -1.18 12.72 -20.13
CA PHE A 33 -1.45 12.97 -18.72
C PHE A 33 -2.85 13.59 -18.57
N GLU A 34 -3.67 13.01 -17.70
CA GLU A 34 -5.02 13.50 -17.42
C GLU A 34 -5.06 14.25 -16.09
N PHE A 35 -4.72 13.57 -15.00
CA PHE A 35 -4.72 14.18 -13.67
C PHE A 35 -3.78 13.47 -12.70
N GLN A 36 -3.51 14.18 -11.60
CA GLN A 36 -2.67 13.72 -10.51
C GLN A 36 -3.49 13.64 -9.22
N ILE A 37 -3.30 12.55 -8.48
CA ILE A 37 -3.76 12.43 -7.09
C ILE A 37 -2.54 12.64 -6.22
N MET A 38 -2.70 13.42 -5.15
CA MET A 38 -1.72 13.61 -4.08
C MET A 38 -2.26 13.02 -2.77
N PRO A 39 -1.41 12.48 -1.87
CA PRO A 39 -1.86 11.80 -0.65
C PRO A 39 -2.70 12.71 0.26
N GLN A 40 -2.37 14.01 0.25
CA GLN A 40 -3.11 15.06 0.96
C GLN A 40 -4.58 15.12 0.54
N MET A 41 -4.88 14.86 -0.75
CA MET A 41 -6.26 14.78 -1.23
C MET A 41 -7.00 13.60 -0.61
N LEU A 42 -6.34 12.45 -0.45
CA LEU A 42 -6.96 11.29 0.20
C LEU A 42 -7.20 11.50 1.70
N HIS A 43 -6.31 12.23 2.37
CA HIS A 43 -6.54 12.67 3.74
C HIS A 43 -7.77 13.58 3.83
N ALA A 44 -7.88 14.58 2.94
CA ALA A 44 -9.03 15.49 2.88
C ALA A 44 -10.35 14.76 2.56
N LEU A 45 -10.31 13.77 1.67
CA LEU A 45 -11.47 12.92 1.33
C LEU A 45 -11.82 11.89 2.41
N GLY A 46 -11.01 11.77 3.47
CA GLY A 46 -11.30 10.88 4.60
C GLY A 46 -11.22 9.39 4.27
N VAL A 47 -10.47 9.00 3.23
CA VAL A 47 -10.43 7.61 2.72
C VAL A 47 -9.84 6.63 3.74
N GLY A 48 -8.97 7.10 4.64
CA GLY A 48 -8.47 6.30 5.77
C GLY A 48 -9.56 5.87 6.77
N ARG A 49 -10.74 6.51 6.77
CA ARG A 49 -11.89 6.11 7.60
C ARG A 49 -12.78 5.05 6.92
N LEU A 50 -12.51 4.68 5.66
CA LEU A 50 -13.35 3.75 4.90
C LEU A 50 -12.85 2.30 4.93
N ARG A 51 -11.60 2.05 5.35
CA ARG A 51 -11.01 0.70 5.44
C ARG A 51 -10.70 0.23 6.86
N ALA A 52 -10.73 1.13 7.83
CA ALA A 52 -10.87 0.75 9.21
C ALA A 52 -12.29 0.22 9.42
N SER A 53 -12.53 -1.04 9.07
CA SER A 53 -13.41 -1.83 9.94
C SER A 53 -12.72 -1.82 11.30
N ASP A 54 -13.19 -0.96 12.20
CA ASP A 54 -12.68 -0.79 13.58
C ASP A 54 -12.42 -2.16 14.26
N ASP A 55 -13.12 -3.21 13.83
CA ASP A 55 -12.97 -4.60 14.26
C ASP A 55 -11.63 -5.25 13.92
N ALA A 56 -11.03 -4.99 12.74
CA ALA A 56 -9.80 -5.64 12.32
C ALA A 56 -8.57 -5.07 13.05
N ASP A 57 -8.52 -3.74 13.20
CA ASP A 57 -7.50 -3.06 14.00
C ASP A 57 -7.62 -3.38 15.49
N ALA A 58 -8.84 -3.41 16.03
CA ALA A 58 -9.08 -3.82 17.42
C ALA A 58 -8.65 -5.27 17.66
N LYS A 59 -8.93 -6.19 16.71
CA LYS A 59 -8.53 -7.59 16.79
C LYS A 59 -7.02 -7.77 16.71
N ARG A 60 -6.33 -7.04 15.82
CA ARG A 60 -4.84 -7.05 15.73
C ARG A 60 -4.22 -6.52 17.02
N LYS A 61 -4.72 -5.39 17.53
CA LYS A 61 -4.25 -4.80 18.80
C LYS A 61 -4.49 -5.72 20.01
N GLY A 62 -5.62 -6.45 20.01
CA GLY A 62 -5.93 -7.46 21.02
C GLY A 62 -4.98 -8.66 20.99
N ALA A 63 -4.78 -9.26 19.81
CA ALA A 63 -3.85 -10.38 19.64
C ALA A 63 -2.41 -10.00 20.00
N LEU A 64 -2.00 -8.76 19.67
CA LEU A 64 -0.70 -8.23 20.06
C LEU A 64 -0.55 -8.09 21.58
N ALA A 65 -1.57 -7.55 22.25
CA ALA A 65 -1.56 -7.41 23.70
C ALA A 65 -1.46 -8.79 24.41
N GLU A 66 -2.13 -9.81 23.87
CA GLU A 66 -2.02 -11.19 24.38
C GLU A 66 -0.62 -11.78 24.18
N LEU A 67 -0.03 -11.63 22.99
CA LEU A 67 1.32 -12.13 22.69
C LEU A 67 2.39 -11.44 23.53
N ALA A 68 2.30 -10.12 23.70
CA ALA A 68 3.19 -9.37 24.60
C ALA A 68 3.06 -9.86 26.05
N GLY A 69 1.83 -10.09 26.52
CA GLY A 69 1.57 -10.64 27.85
C GLY A 69 2.04 -12.09 28.03
N ALA A 70 2.07 -12.89 26.96
CA ALA A 70 2.66 -14.23 26.98
C ALA A 70 4.20 -14.16 27.07
N ALA A 71 4.84 -13.30 26.28
CA ALA A 71 6.29 -13.09 26.33
C ALA A 71 6.77 -12.60 27.71
N ASP A 72 6.03 -11.69 28.36
CA ASP A 72 6.34 -11.21 29.71
C ASP A 72 6.17 -12.27 30.80
N ARG A 73 5.29 -13.26 30.60
CA ARG A 73 5.15 -14.42 31.50
C ARG A 73 6.36 -15.34 31.37
N VAL A 74 6.73 -15.70 30.14
CA VAL A 74 7.93 -16.51 29.87
C VAL A 74 9.18 -15.86 30.47
N ARG A 75 9.33 -14.53 30.33
CA ARG A 75 10.46 -13.78 30.93
C ARG A 75 10.48 -13.87 32.45
N ARG A 76 9.31 -13.77 33.11
CA ARG A 76 9.20 -13.88 34.58
C ARG A 76 9.46 -15.29 35.10
N ASP A 77 9.03 -16.30 34.36
CA ASP A 77 9.24 -17.70 34.72
C ASP A 77 10.71 -18.10 34.52
N ALA A 78 11.35 -17.63 33.45
CA ALA A 78 12.79 -17.76 33.23
C ALA A 78 13.61 -17.07 34.34
N ALA A 79 13.20 -15.88 34.79
CA ALA A 79 13.87 -15.14 35.87
C ALA A 79 13.79 -15.84 37.25
N ARG A 80 12.83 -16.75 37.46
CA ARG A 80 12.70 -17.56 38.68
C ARG A 80 13.46 -18.88 38.62
N SER A 81 13.97 -19.27 37.45
CA SER A 81 14.79 -20.48 37.30
C SER A 81 16.25 -20.21 37.67
N GLU A 82 16.83 -21.08 38.51
CA GLU A 82 18.26 -21.09 38.82
C GLU A 82 18.86 -22.42 38.35
N GLY A 83 19.89 -22.36 37.48
CA GLY A 83 20.58 -23.54 36.93
C GLY A 83 20.89 -23.46 35.43
N GLU A 84 21.46 -24.54 34.87
CA GLU A 84 21.95 -24.66 33.48
C GLU A 84 20.87 -24.39 32.41
N GLY A 85 19.58 -24.45 32.76
CA GLY A 85 18.46 -24.14 31.86
C GLY A 85 18.09 -22.66 31.73
N LYS A 86 18.73 -21.77 32.49
CA LYS A 86 18.41 -20.32 32.49
C LYS A 86 18.74 -19.65 31.17
N GLU A 87 19.88 -19.99 30.58
CA GLU A 87 20.34 -19.38 29.32
C GLU A 87 19.46 -19.83 28.13
N GLU A 88 19.01 -21.08 28.13
CA GLU A 88 18.11 -21.61 27.11
C GLU A 88 16.69 -21.02 27.24
N ALA A 89 16.19 -20.86 28.47
CA ALA A 89 14.92 -20.21 28.75
C ALA A 89 14.94 -18.72 28.34
N GLU A 90 16.05 -18.01 28.59
CA GLU A 90 16.22 -16.62 28.20
C GLU A 90 16.28 -16.46 26.67
N ARG A 91 17.03 -17.32 25.97
CA ARG A 91 17.07 -17.36 24.50
C ARG A 91 15.71 -17.65 23.88
N LEU A 92 14.94 -18.58 24.44
CA LEU A 92 13.58 -18.88 23.97
C LEU A 92 12.62 -17.72 24.22
N ALA A 93 12.72 -17.06 25.38
CA ALA A 93 11.94 -15.87 25.71
C ALA A 93 12.24 -14.72 24.75
N GLU A 94 13.52 -14.50 24.44
CA GLU A 94 13.98 -13.46 23.53
C GLU A 94 13.59 -13.75 22.08
N ALA A 95 13.72 -14.99 21.62
CA ALA A 95 13.25 -15.42 20.31
C ALA A 95 11.74 -15.26 20.15
N THR A 96 10.96 -15.62 21.18
CA THR A 96 9.50 -15.45 21.19
C THR A 96 9.12 -13.97 21.14
N ALA A 97 9.82 -13.12 21.89
CA ALA A 97 9.62 -11.67 21.85
C ALA A 97 10.04 -11.07 20.49
N ALA A 98 11.10 -11.57 19.86
CA ALA A 98 11.54 -11.15 18.53
C ALA A 98 10.55 -11.55 17.45
N MET A 99 10.02 -12.78 17.49
CA MET A 99 8.96 -13.24 16.60
C MET A 99 7.69 -12.42 16.77
N ALA A 100 7.30 -12.13 18.01
CA ALA A 100 6.16 -11.26 18.29
C ALA A 100 6.36 -9.86 17.70
N ARG A 101 7.53 -9.23 17.92
CA ARG A 101 7.88 -7.93 17.31
C ARG A 101 7.83 -7.96 15.78
N ASN A 102 8.40 -9.00 15.15
CA ASN A 102 8.40 -9.11 13.69
C ASN A 102 6.98 -9.34 13.12
N ALA A 103 6.11 -10.05 13.84
CA ALA A 103 4.71 -10.23 13.46
C ALA A 103 3.86 -8.94 13.59
N VAL A 104 4.31 -7.95 14.38
CA VAL A 104 3.69 -6.60 14.43
C VAL A 104 4.13 -5.72 13.26
N MET A 105 5.34 -5.97 12.75
CA MET A 105 5.95 -5.18 11.69
C MET A 105 5.73 -5.82 10.31
N GLU A 106 4.71 -6.67 10.16
CA GLU A 106 4.17 -6.91 8.83
C GLU A 106 3.65 -5.55 8.36
N ASP A 107 4.32 -5.02 7.33
CA ASP A 107 3.95 -3.84 6.57
C ASP A 107 2.46 -3.97 6.24
N ASP A 108 1.60 -3.37 7.09
CA ASP A 108 0.21 -3.15 6.77
C ASP A 108 0.25 -2.23 5.55
N GLY A 109 0.35 -2.83 4.35
CA GLY A 109 0.34 -2.17 3.05
C GLY A 109 -0.96 -1.40 2.76
N ASP A 110 -1.69 -1.08 3.82
CA ASP A 110 -2.90 -0.28 3.94
C ASP A 110 -2.62 1.15 4.46
N ALA A 111 -1.38 1.45 4.86
CA ALA A 111 -0.93 2.84 4.81
C ALA A 111 -0.90 3.24 3.34
N MET A 112 -1.79 4.16 2.95
CA MET A 112 -1.88 4.74 1.61
C MET A 112 -0.67 5.66 1.35
N ASP A 113 0.52 5.10 1.52
CA ASP A 113 1.82 5.74 1.50
C ASP A 113 2.36 5.67 0.07
N TRP A 114 2.05 6.70 -0.68
CA TRP A 114 2.63 6.97 -1.99
C TRP A 114 2.92 8.47 -2.08
N GLY A 115 3.82 8.88 -2.95
CA GLY A 115 4.17 10.29 -3.15
C GLY A 115 3.20 10.98 -4.09
N THR A 116 2.98 10.36 -5.25
CA THR A 116 2.13 10.85 -6.32
C THR A 116 1.53 9.69 -7.10
N LEU A 117 0.23 9.74 -7.41
CA LEU A 117 -0.37 8.93 -8.47
C LEU A 117 -0.60 9.81 -9.71
N ALA A 118 0.01 9.47 -10.84
CA ALA A 118 -0.20 10.16 -12.11
C ALA A 118 -0.99 9.25 -13.05
N VAL A 119 -2.13 9.74 -13.53
CA VAL A 119 -3.03 9.00 -14.43
C VAL A 119 -2.85 9.49 -15.85
N TYR A 120 -2.76 8.54 -16.79
CA TYR A 120 -2.62 8.79 -18.21
C TYR A 120 -3.70 8.06 -18.99
N THR A 121 -4.33 8.79 -19.90
CA THR A 121 -5.53 8.33 -20.60
C THR A 121 -5.33 8.43 -22.10
N CYS A 122 -5.96 7.51 -22.83
CA CYS A 122 -5.91 7.45 -24.29
C CYS A 122 -6.35 8.79 -24.92
N THR A 123 -5.56 9.31 -25.86
CA THR A 123 -5.89 10.58 -26.55
C THR A 123 -7.13 10.49 -27.43
N GLU A 124 -7.49 9.29 -27.87
CA GLU A 124 -8.68 9.04 -28.70
C GLU A 124 -9.93 8.77 -27.85
N SER A 125 -9.84 8.85 -26.52
CA SER A 125 -10.93 8.54 -25.60
C SER A 125 -11.65 7.25 -25.97
N CYS A 126 -10.90 6.22 -26.40
CA CYS A 126 -11.50 5.05 -27.03
C CYS A 126 -12.47 4.36 -26.06
N ASP A 127 -13.76 4.50 -26.34
CA ASP A 127 -14.84 3.87 -25.62
C ASP A 127 -14.69 2.36 -25.76
N GLY A 128 -15.00 1.64 -24.68
CA GLY A 128 -14.82 0.19 -24.60
C GLY A 128 -15.75 -0.61 -25.52
N GLU A 129 -15.89 -0.33 -26.81
CA GLU A 129 -16.54 -1.26 -27.74
C GLU A 129 -15.71 -2.54 -27.98
N ALA A 130 -14.53 -2.64 -27.37
CA ALA A 130 -13.79 -3.89 -27.16
C ALA A 130 -14.24 -4.68 -25.90
N LYS A 131 -15.40 -4.36 -25.30
CA LYS A 131 -15.94 -4.89 -24.02
C LYS A 131 -16.23 -6.39 -23.92
N ALA A 132 -15.88 -7.23 -24.90
CA ALA A 132 -16.29 -8.65 -24.91
C ALA A 132 -15.15 -9.69 -24.91
N ARG A 133 -13.88 -9.31 -25.09
CA ARG A 133 -12.82 -10.31 -25.41
C ARG A 133 -11.86 -10.68 -24.30
N ARG A 134 -11.82 -9.98 -23.17
CA ARG A 134 -10.99 -10.34 -22.00
C ARG A 134 -11.75 -10.00 -20.73
N GLY A 135 -12.42 -11.01 -20.17
CA GLY A 135 -13.42 -10.87 -19.11
C GLY A 135 -12.87 -10.47 -17.74
N VAL A 136 -12.54 -9.20 -17.56
CA VAL A 136 -12.53 -8.52 -16.25
C VAL A 136 -12.95 -7.07 -16.50
N GLY A 137 -14.21 -6.72 -16.29
CA GLY A 137 -14.72 -5.37 -16.57
C GLY A 137 -15.38 -4.75 -15.35
N LEU A 138 -14.83 -3.63 -14.86
CA LEU A 138 -15.40 -2.74 -13.83
C LEU A 138 -16.61 -1.92 -14.37
N GLY A 139 -17.44 -2.53 -15.22
CA GLY A 139 -18.62 -1.89 -15.83
C GLY A 139 -18.30 -0.84 -16.89
N ALA A 140 -18.75 0.40 -16.68
CA ALA A 140 -18.53 1.53 -17.61
C ALA A 140 -17.10 2.08 -17.57
N TYR A 141 -16.36 1.75 -16.50
CA TYR A 141 -14.99 2.19 -16.29
C TYR A 141 -14.00 1.22 -16.92
N VAL A 142 -12.89 1.78 -17.38
CA VAL A 142 -11.84 1.09 -18.08
C VAL A 142 -10.55 1.31 -17.31
N GLU A 143 -9.70 0.29 -17.23
CA GLU A 143 -8.38 0.41 -16.64
C GLU A 143 -7.48 1.32 -17.51
N GLU A 144 -7.12 2.47 -16.96
CA GLU A 144 -6.17 3.42 -17.56
C GLU A 144 -4.78 3.27 -16.91
N PHE A 145 -3.75 3.86 -17.53
CA PHE A 145 -2.39 3.71 -17.02
C PHE A 145 -2.15 4.67 -15.85
N ALA A 146 -1.89 4.13 -14.66
CA ALA A 146 -1.51 4.91 -13.48
C ALA A 146 -0.07 4.60 -13.06
N TRP A 147 0.74 5.64 -12.84
CA TRP A 147 2.06 5.53 -12.24
C TRP A 147 2.04 5.91 -10.77
N ARG A 148 2.53 5.02 -9.90
CA ARG A 148 2.74 5.28 -8.47
C ARG A 148 4.18 5.67 -8.19
N GLN A 149 4.39 6.92 -7.79
CA GLN A 149 5.63 7.34 -7.17
C GLN A 149 5.59 6.91 -5.68
N PRO A 150 6.62 6.22 -5.15
CA PRO A 150 6.64 5.85 -3.73
C PRO A 150 6.74 7.10 -2.83
N PRO A 151 6.46 6.99 -1.52
CA PRO A 151 6.57 8.09 -0.57
C PRO A 151 8.04 8.60 -0.48
N LEU A 152 8.23 9.70 0.24
CA LEU A 152 9.58 10.21 0.57
C LEU A 152 10.35 9.20 1.43
#